data_AF-A0AAV8UXA5-F1
#
_entry.id   AF-A0AAV8UXA5-F1
#
_cell.length_a   1.000
_cell.length_b   1.000
_cell.length_c   1.000
_cell.angle_alpha   90.00
_cell.angle_beta   90.00
_cell.angle_gamma   90.00
#
_symmetry.space_group_name_H-M   'P 1'
#
loop_
_entity.id
_entity.type
_entity.pdbx_description
1 polymer ?
#
loop_
_entity_poly.entity_id
_entity_poly.type
_entity_poly.pdbx_seq_one_letter_code
_entity_poly.pdbx_strand_id
1 'polypeptide(L)'
;MAFVNCLGSGTASGSRELASRCPTRGAEDAAQPWELSRREILVAGFGFSSLLLPKPAQADRTGKFSTKLTAARRYLPRIAAFRDSLKDLKPAVDSANWAAILEFTEKDGPADSVKNPLELFASSFFSEGNKASSNTELKPVINAILESCKQMRKAAQKKNEESLKVAFNTCVENLNIYIGEVRSTKALGNDLDLLEF
;
A
#
# COMPACT_ATOMS: atom_id res chain seq x y z
N MET A 1 -3.27 50.81 -27.28
CA MET A 1 -3.28 51.96 -26.34
C MET A 1 -4.74 52.16 -25.96
N ALA A 2 -5.14 51.83 -24.71
CA ALA A 2 -5.33 52.77 -23.59
C ALA A 2 -6.57 53.69 -23.84
N PHE A 3 -7.52 53.90 -22.93
CA PHE A 3 -7.36 54.14 -21.48
C PHE A 3 -8.52 53.63 -20.59
N VAL A 4 -8.28 53.66 -19.29
CA VAL A 4 -9.21 53.44 -18.16
C VAL A 4 -10.00 54.72 -17.82
N ASN A 5 -11.24 54.60 -17.32
CA ASN A 5 -11.92 55.46 -16.32
C ASN A 5 -13.26 54.77 -15.96
N CYS A 6 -13.71 54.47 -14.72
CA CYS A 6 -13.47 54.91 -13.33
C CYS A 6 -14.47 55.99 -12.81
N LEU A 7 -14.96 55.76 -11.57
CA LEU A 7 -15.83 56.61 -10.70
C LEU A 7 -17.33 56.73 -11.10
N GLY A 8 -18.31 56.71 -10.16
CA GLY A 8 -18.25 56.46 -8.71
C GLY A 8 -19.61 56.71 -7.99
N SER A 9 -19.69 56.36 -6.69
CA SER A 9 -20.50 56.96 -5.57
C SER A 9 -22.00 57.29 -5.77
N GLY A 10 -22.94 57.08 -4.83
CA GLY A 10 -22.90 56.65 -3.41
C GLY A 10 -24.15 57.17 -2.65
N THR A 11 -24.20 56.99 -1.31
CA THR A 11 -25.22 57.46 -0.31
C THR A 11 -26.52 56.66 -0.14
N ALA A 12 -27.21 56.62 1.02
CA ALA A 12 -26.80 56.63 2.45
C ALA A 12 -28.01 56.40 3.40
N SER A 13 -27.77 55.92 4.63
CA SER A 13 -28.61 56.06 5.86
C SER A 13 -29.93 55.24 5.96
N GLY A 14 -30.27 54.57 7.08
CA GLY A 14 -29.48 54.27 8.30
C GLY A 14 -30.34 53.89 9.53
N SER A 15 -29.72 53.22 10.53
CA SER A 15 -30.18 53.07 11.95
C SER A 15 -31.48 52.24 12.21
N ARG A 16 -31.74 51.54 13.32
CA ARG A 16 -31.16 51.25 14.67
C ARG A 16 -32.01 50.08 15.30
N GLU A 17 -31.68 49.29 16.34
CA GLU A 17 -30.54 49.20 17.27
C GLU A 17 -30.46 47.83 18.04
N LEU A 18 -29.23 47.40 18.37
CA LEU A 18 -28.73 46.68 19.58
C LEU A 18 -29.50 45.55 20.34
N ALA A 19 -28.84 44.37 20.42
CA ALA A 19 -28.40 43.70 21.68
C ALA A 19 -27.44 42.53 21.36
N SER A 20 -26.11 42.70 21.33
CA SER A 20 -25.17 42.69 22.47
C SER A 20 -24.84 41.30 23.09
N ARG A 21 -23.83 40.62 22.54
CA ARG A 21 -22.65 40.14 23.28
C ARG A 21 -21.53 39.69 22.31
N CYS A 22 -20.29 40.06 22.61
CA CYS A 22 -19.17 40.03 21.66
C CYS A 22 -18.33 38.73 21.69
N PRO A 23 -17.67 38.38 20.57
CA PRO A 23 -16.45 37.56 20.53
C PRO A 23 -15.23 38.39 21.04
N THR A 24 -14.01 37.88 21.22
CA THR A 24 -12.99 37.59 20.17
C THR A 24 -11.63 37.23 20.78
N ARG A 25 -10.83 36.43 20.03
CA ARG A 25 -9.35 36.47 19.81
C ARG A 25 -8.90 35.03 19.48
N GLY A 26 -8.02 34.73 18.54
CA GLY A 26 -7.10 35.44 17.64
C GLY A 26 -6.16 34.33 17.07
N ALA A 27 -5.76 34.32 15.80
CA ALA A 27 -4.53 34.97 15.31
C ALA A 27 -3.30 34.64 16.20
N GLU A 28 -2.18 34.08 15.73
CA GLU A 28 -1.64 33.87 14.37
C GLU A 28 -0.49 32.82 14.40
N ASP A 29 -0.32 32.11 13.28
CA ASP A 29 0.96 31.77 12.58
C ASP A 29 2.13 30.97 13.24
N ALA A 30 2.95 30.42 12.35
CA ALA A 30 4.37 30.05 12.43
C ALA A 30 4.84 28.84 13.28
N ALA A 31 5.43 27.88 12.54
CA ALA A 31 6.68 27.16 12.83
C ALA A 31 6.83 26.28 14.11
N GLN A 32 7.16 25.00 13.88
CA GLN A 32 7.90 24.20 14.87
C GLN A 32 9.34 24.72 14.99
N PRO A 33 9.94 24.66 16.20
CA PRO A 33 10.92 23.60 16.41
C PRO A 33 10.91 22.96 17.81
N TRP A 34 11.64 21.84 17.89
CA TRP A 34 12.17 21.18 19.08
C TRP A 34 12.71 22.16 20.14
N GLU A 35 12.27 22.01 21.40
CA GLU A 35 12.93 22.59 22.58
C GLU A 35 12.67 21.68 23.79
N LEU A 36 13.75 21.26 24.46
CA LEU A 36 13.71 20.48 25.69
C LEU A 36 13.55 21.43 26.87
N SER A 37 12.45 21.37 27.63
CA SER A 37 12.36 22.16 28.86
C SER A 37 11.91 21.34 30.07
N ARG A 38 12.82 21.21 31.03
CA ARG A 38 12.56 20.67 32.37
C ARG A 38 11.44 21.48 33.04
N ARG A 39 10.45 20.81 33.64
CA ARG A 39 9.85 21.30 34.89
C ARG A 39 9.71 20.18 35.89
N GLU A 40 10.30 20.42 37.05
CA GLU A 40 10.27 19.56 38.22
C GLU A 40 8.85 19.60 38.81
N ILE A 41 8.35 18.46 39.28
CA ILE A 41 7.20 18.40 40.19
C ILE A 41 7.70 17.73 41.46
N LEU A 42 7.84 18.52 42.51
CA LEU A 42 8.40 18.12 43.80
C LEU A 42 7.29 18.10 44.85
N VAL A 43 7.38 17.12 45.76
CA VAL A 43 6.70 17.05 47.09
C VAL A 43 5.18 16.82 47.06
N ALA A 44 4.58 15.95 47.89
CA ALA A 44 5.03 14.75 48.61
C ALA A 44 3.77 14.04 49.19
N GLY A 45 3.83 12.73 49.48
CA GLY A 45 2.75 12.08 50.24
C GLY A 45 2.74 10.55 50.22
N PHE A 46 3.33 9.93 51.25
CA PHE A 46 3.03 8.59 51.77
C PHE A 46 2.81 7.41 50.80
N GLY A 47 3.91 6.70 50.52
CA GLY A 47 4.03 5.29 50.93
C GLY A 47 3.18 4.23 50.20
N PHE A 48 3.75 3.67 49.13
CA PHE A 48 3.63 2.23 48.86
C PHE A 48 4.91 1.70 48.21
N SER A 49 5.51 0.67 48.81
CA SER A 49 6.65 -0.03 48.20
C SER A 49 6.18 -0.87 47.02
N SER A 50 6.66 -0.55 45.83
CA SER A 50 6.82 -1.51 44.74
C SER A 50 7.89 -1.02 43.76
N LEU A 51 9.13 -1.49 43.98
CA LEU A 51 10.19 -1.51 42.97
C LEU A 51 9.82 -2.52 41.87
N LEU A 52 8.75 -2.24 41.15
CA LEU A 52 8.43 -2.89 39.88
C LEU A 52 9.30 -2.24 38.81
N LEU A 53 10.59 -2.63 38.80
CA LEU A 53 11.41 -2.48 37.61
C LEU A 53 10.59 -3.06 36.43
N PRO A 54 10.46 -2.33 35.31
CA PRO A 54 9.92 -2.94 34.10
C PRO A 54 10.84 -4.11 33.77
N LYS A 55 10.32 -5.34 33.92
CA LYS A 55 11.04 -6.54 33.48
C LYS A 55 11.47 -6.26 32.04
N PRO A 56 12.75 -6.39 31.68
CA PRO A 56 13.12 -6.31 30.28
C PRO A 56 12.28 -7.36 29.57
N ALA A 57 11.39 -6.91 28.68
CA ALA A 57 10.61 -7.82 27.87
C ALA A 57 11.64 -8.65 27.12
N GLN A 58 11.76 -9.94 27.48
CA GLN A 58 12.60 -10.83 26.69
C GLN A 58 12.00 -10.81 25.29
N ALA A 59 12.72 -10.18 24.37
CA ALA A 59 12.46 -10.27 22.95
C ALA A 59 12.67 -11.73 22.57
N ASP A 60 11.58 -12.49 22.68
CA ASP A 60 11.58 -13.93 22.50
C ASP A 60 12.21 -14.25 21.14
N ARG A 61 13.22 -15.12 21.13
CA ARG A 61 14.07 -15.36 19.95
C ARG A 61 13.37 -16.22 18.88
N THR A 62 12.04 -16.30 18.92
CA THR A 62 11.13 -16.81 17.89
C THR A 62 11.10 -15.99 16.60
N GLY A 63 11.89 -14.91 16.50
CA GLY A 63 11.97 -13.99 15.35
C GLY A 63 12.24 -14.61 13.97
N LYS A 64 12.80 -15.84 13.87
CA LYS A 64 12.99 -16.55 12.59
C LYS A 64 11.72 -17.23 12.03
N PHE A 65 10.75 -17.57 12.86
CA PHE A 65 9.49 -18.19 12.43
C PHE A 65 8.32 -17.21 12.45
N SER A 66 8.31 -16.29 13.43
CA SER A 66 7.33 -15.20 13.52
C SER A 66 7.33 -14.32 12.26
N THR A 67 8.51 -14.02 11.69
CA THR A 67 8.66 -13.19 10.48
C THR A 67 8.03 -13.81 9.23
N LYS A 68 8.24 -15.10 8.97
CA LYS A 68 7.66 -15.81 7.82
C LYS A 68 6.13 -15.86 7.88
N LEU A 69 5.57 -16.30 9.01
CA LEU A 69 4.13 -16.38 9.21
C LEU A 69 3.46 -14.99 9.15
N THR A 70 4.13 -13.97 9.69
CA THR A 70 3.69 -12.56 9.59
C THR A 70 3.75 -12.04 8.16
N ALA A 71 4.79 -12.38 7.38
CA ALA A 71 4.88 -12.01 5.97
C ALA A 71 3.78 -12.70 5.15
N ALA A 72 3.48 -13.98 5.41
CA ALA A 72 2.40 -14.69 4.76
C ALA A 72 1.04 -14.03 4.99
N ARG A 73 0.68 -13.80 6.25
CA ARG A 73 -0.57 -13.13 6.63
C ARG A 73 -0.70 -11.70 6.09
N ARG A 74 0.41 -11.01 5.80
CA ARG A 74 0.42 -9.64 5.25
C ARG A 74 0.34 -9.59 3.72
N TYR A 75 1.00 -10.51 3.03
CA TYR A 75 1.21 -10.41 1.57
C TYR A 75 0.41 -11.44 0.77
N LEU A 76 0.16 -12.65 1.27
CA LEU A 76 -0.64 -13.65 0.54
C LEU A 76 -2.06 -13.17 0.22
N PRO A 77 -2.81 -12.49 1.11
CA PRO A 77 -4.13 -11.96 0.76
C PRO A 77 -4.09 -10.93 -0.38
N ARG A 78 -2.99 -10.19 -0.53
CA ARG A 78 -2.80 -9.19 -1.60
C ARG A 78 -2.45 -9.86 -2.93
N ILE A 79 -1.66 -10.93 -2.89
CA ILE A 79 -1.33 -11.76 -4.06
C ILE A 79 -2.58 -12.52 -4.53
N ALA A 80 -3.40 -13.03 -3.60
CA ALA A 80 -4.71 -13.62 -3.88
C ALA A 80 -5.68 -12.60 -4.52
N ALA A 81 -5.78 -11.40 -3.96
CA ALA A 81 -6.61 -10.33 -4.54
C ALA A 81 -6.18 -9.96 -5.98
N PHE A 82 -4.87 -9.95 -6.28
CA PHE A 82 -4.39 -9.77 -7.65
C PHE A 82 -4.72 -10.95 -8.57
N ARG A 83 -4.59 -12.19 -8.10
CA ARG A 83 -5.03 -13.39 -8.83
C ARG A 83 -6.52 -13.28 -9.18
N ASP A 84 -7.36 -12.93 -8.23
CA ASP A 84 -8.81 -12.81 -8.44
C ASP A 84 -9.13 -11.65 -9.38
N SER A 85 -8.44 -10.51 -9.24
CA SER A 85 -8.53 -9.41 -10.22
C SER A 85 -8.14 -9.84 -11.64
N LEU A 86 -7.20 -10.78 -11.82
CA LEU A 86 -6.89 -11.36 -13.14
C LEU A 86 -7.98 -12.31 -13.64
N LYS A 87 -8.65 -13.07 -12.75
CA LYS A 87 -9.82 -13.89 -13.12
C LYS A 87 -10.96 -12.99 -13.62
N ASP A 88 -11.24 -11.91 -12.91
CA ASP A 88 -12.26 -10.91 -13.26
C ASP A 88 -11.91 -10.11 -14.52
N LEU A 89 -10.62 -9.91 -14.80
CA LEU A 89 -10.15 -9.27 -16.03
C LEU A 89 -10.29 -10.17 -17.26
N LYS A 90 -10.33 -11.50 -17.12
CA LYS A 90 -10.43 -12.44 -18.24
C LYS A 90 -11.57 -12.12 -19.23
N PRO A 91 -12.84 -11.93 -18.82
CA PRO A 91 -13.91 -11.55 -19.75
C PRO A 91 -13.63 -10.22 -20.47
N ALA A 92 -12.98 -9.24 -19.81
CA ALA A 92 -12.60 -7.98 -20.44
C ALA A 92 -11.47 -8.15 -21.49
N VAL A 93 -10.56 -9.11 -21.29
CA VAL A 93 -9.56 -9.50 -22.30
C VAL A 93 -10.20 -10.22 -23.48
N ASP A 94 -11.11 -11.16 -23.22
CA ASP A 94 -11.80 -11.92 -24.25
C ASP A 94 -12.78 -11.04 -25.06
N SER A 95 -13.37 -10.01 -24.45
CA SER A 95 -14.25 -9.02 -25.11
C SER A 95 -13.52 -7.76 -25.63
N ALA A 96 -12.18 -7.73 -25.60
CA ALA A 96 -11.36 -6.58 -25.99
C ALA A 96 -11.79 -5.23 -25.34
N ASN A 97 -12.22 -5.25 -24.07
CA ASN A 97 -12.60 -4.05 -23.32
C ASN A 97 -11.36 -3.28 -22.86
N TRP A 98 -10.82 -2.48 -23.79
CA TRP A 98 -9.60 -1.70 -23.59
C TRP A 98 -9.63 -0.77 -22.36
N ALA A 99 -10.80 -0.24 -21.99
CA ALA A 99 -10.92 0.67 -20.84
C ALA A 99 -10.62 -0.06 -19.52
N ALA A 100 -11.26 -1.20 -19.29
CA ALA A 100 -11.03 -2.02 -18.09
C ALA A 100 -9.57 -2.53 -17.99
N ILE A 101 -8.94 -2.83 -19.13
CA ILE A 101 -7.54 -3.28 -19.18
C ILE A 101 -6.57 -2.12 -18.88
N LEU A 102 -6.88 -0.91 -19.34
CA LEU A 102 -6.09 0.28 -19.02
C LEU A 102 -6.23 0.63 -17.54
N GLU A 103 -7.44 0.62 -16.98
CA GLU A 103 -7.69 0.80 -15.54
C GLU A 103 -6.94 -0.23 -14.69
N PHE A 104 -6.98 -1.52 -15.07
CA PHE A 104 -6.24 -2.58 -14.39
C PHE A 104 -4.71 -2.37 -14.39
N THR A 105 -4.18 -1.79 -15.48
CA THR A 105 -2.74 -1.56 -15.69
C THR A 105 -2.29 -0.12 -15.41
N GLU A 106 -3.19 0.73 -14.90
CA GLU A 106 -2.88 2.11 -14.55
C GLU A 106 -2.08 2.21 -13.25
N LYS A 107 -1.58 3.42 -12.98
CA LYS A 107 -0.85 3.67 -11.74
C LYS A 107 -1.83 3.53 -10.57
N ASP A 108 -1.37 2.92 -9.47
CA ASP A 108 -2.21 2.60 -8.31
C ASP A 108 -3.30 1.53 -8.59
N GLY A 109 -3.39 1.00 -9.82
CA GLY A 109 -4.25 -0.13 -10.19
C GLY A 109 -3.73 -1.49 -9.68
N PRO A 110 -4.52 -2.58 -9.82
CA PRO A 110 -4.15 -3.92 -9.36
C PRO A 110 -2.75 -4.37 -9.80
N ALA A 111 -2.37 -4.12 -11.05
CA ALA A 111 -1.06 -4.50 -11.60
C ALA A 111 0.14 -3.77 -10.99
N ASP A 112 -0.03 -2.53 -10.51
CA ASP A 112 1.02 -1.76 -9.84
C ASP A 112 1.09 -2.15 -8.34
N SER A 113 -0.09 -2.32 -7.72
CA SER A 113 -0.22 -2.65 -6.30
C SER A 113 0.41 -3.99 -5.90
N VAL A 114 0.48 -4.96 -6.81
CA VAL A 114 0.96 -6.33 -6.53
C VAL A 114 2.49 -6.46 -6.44
N LYS A 115 3.24 -5.50 -7.01
CA LYS A 115 4.71 -5.53 -7.04
C LYS A 115 5.31 -5.71 -5.63
N ASN A 116 4.96 -4.79 -4.72
CA ASN A 116 5.52 -4.79 -3.37
C ASN A 116 5.17 -6.08 -2.59
N PRO A 117 3.92 -6.58 -2.57
CA PRO A 117 3.58 -7.89 -2.03
C PRO A 117 4.45 -9.04 -2.56
N LEU A 118 4.65 -9.15 -3.87
CA LEU A 118 5.43 -10.23 -4.49
C LEU A 118 6.91 -10.18 -4.06
N GLU A 119 7.53 -9.00 -4.10
CA GLU A 119 8.93 -8.78 -3.72
C GLU A 119 9.17 -8.97 -2.21
N LEU A 120 8.27 -8.44 -1.37
CA LEU A 120 8.38 -8.54 0.09
C LEU A 120 8.10 -9.95 0.60
N PHE A 121 7.17 -10.69 -0.04
CA PHE A 121 6.96 -12.09 0.28
C PHE A 121 8.18 -12.94 -0.15
N ALA A 122 8.65 -12.80 -1.39
CA ALA A 122 9.81 -13.55 -1.86
C ALA A 122 11.07 -13.28 -1.03
N SER A 123 11.38 -12.02 -0.71
CA SER A 123 12.52 -11.69 0.18
C SER A 123 12.37 -12.21 1.61
N SER A 124 11.14 -12.34 2.13
CA SER A 124 10.89 -12.91 3.47
C SER A 124 11.11 -14.43 3.55
N PHE A 125 10.93 -15.15 2.43
CA PHE A 125 11.02 -16.62 2.39
C PHE A 125 12.32 -17.17 1.79
N PHE A 126 12.95 -16.43 0.87
CA PHE A 126 14.09 -16.87 0.05
C PHE A 126 15.39 -16.06 0.29
N SER A 127 15.47 -15.29 1.37
CA SER A 127 16.69 -14.57 1.77
C SER A 127 17.74 -15.49 2.42
N GLU A 128 19.00 -15.04 2.39
CA GLU A 128 20.17 -15.82 2.83
C GLU A 128 20.00 -16.40 4.25
N GLY A 129 20.22 -17.71 4.36
CA GLY A 129 19.96 -18.49 5.57
C GLY A 129 18.68 -19.34 5.50
N ASN A 130 17.76 -19.04 4.57
CA ASN A 130 16.71 -19.95 4.14
C ASN A 130 16.88 -20.25 2.64
N LYS A 131 17.86 -21.11 2.30
CA LYS A 131 17.86 -21.73 0.98
C LYS A 131 16.62 -22.61 0.89
N ALA A 132 15.60 -22.14 0.17
CA ALA A 132 14.56 -23.02 -0.33
C ALA A 132 15.26 -24.17 -1.08
N SER A 133 14.76 -25.40 -0.95
CA SER A 133 15.38 -26.56 -1.57
C SER A 133 15.19 -26.61 -3.09
N SER A 134 14.39 -25.70 -3.67
CA SER A 134 14.35 -25.40 -5.11
C SER A 134 15.33 -24.28 -5.44
N ASN A 135 16.08 -24.45 -6.52
CA ASN A 135 17.11 -23.53 -7.01
C ASN A 135 16.51 -22.32 -7.77
N THR A 136 15.25 -21.99 -7.47
CA THR A 136 14.43 -21.05 -8.24
C THR A 136 14.46 -19.68 -7.58
N GLU A 137 15.23 -18.75 -8.16
CA GLU A 137 15.08 -17.34 -7.80
C GLU A 137 13.68 -16.87 -8.20
N LEU A 138 12.86 -16.41 -7.24
CA LEU A 138 11.55 -15.85 -7.57
C LEU A 138 11.64 -14.49 -8.29
N LYS A 139 12.78 -13.78 -8.20
CA LYS A 139 12.99 -12.47 -8.83
C LYS A 139 12.72 -12.46 -10.35
N PRO A 140 13.29 -13.36 -11.18
CA PRO A 140 12.93 -13.42 -12.60
C PRO A 140 11.44 -13.69 -12.85
N VAL A 141 10.79 -14.53 -12.04
CA VAL A 141 9.34 -14.81 -12.16
C VAL A 141 8.52 -13.54 -11.86
N ILE A 142 8.85 -12.81 -10.78
CA ILE A 142 8.21 -11.53 -10.44
C ILE A 142 8.41 -10.52 -11.58
N ASN A 143 9.63 -10.41 -12.11
CA ASN A 143 9.92 -9.51 -13.23
C ASN A 143 9.12 -9.88 -14.49
N ALA A 144 8.91 -11.18 -14.76
CA ALA A 144 8.10 -11.66 -15.87
C ALA A 144 6.61 -11.31 -15.70
N ILE A 145 6.05 -11.43 -14.49
CA ILE A 145 4.68 -10.97 -14.16
C ILE A 145 4.57 -9.46 -14.44
N LEU A 146 5.47 -8.66 -13.88
CA LEU A 146 5.44 -7.19 -14.00
C LEU A 146 5.65 -6.70 -15.44
N GLU A 147 6.52 -7.35 -16.22
CA GLU A 147 6.66 -7.00 -17.64
C GLU A 147 5.44 -7.46 -18.44
N SER A 148 4.83 -8.60 -18.12
CA SER A 148 3.57 -9.03 -18.75
C SER A 148 2.45 -8.01 -18.54
N CYS A 149 2.29 -7.46 -17.33
CA CYS A 149 1.38 -6.35 -17.05
C CYS A 149 1.70 -5.09 -17.89
N LYS A 150 2.98 -4.74 -18.07
CA LYS A 150 3.38 -3.64 -18.96
C LYS A 150 3.09 -3.93 -20.43
N GLN A 151 3.23 -5.18 -20.88
CA GLN A 151 2.90 -5.58 -22.24
C GLN A 151 1.38 -5.57 -22.47
N MET A 152 0.56 -5.99 -21.51
CA MET A 152 -0.90 -5.80 -21.54
C MET A 152 -1.27 -4.33 -21.71
N ARG A 153 -0.64 -3.42 -20.96
CA ARG A 153 -0.87 -1.96 -21.09
C ARG A 153 -0.51 -1.45 -22.49
N LYS A 154 0.68 -1.82 -23.00
CA LYS A 154 1.14 -1.45 -24.35
C LYS A 154 0.20 -2.00 -25.43
N ALA A 155 -0.27 -3.23 -25.28
CA ALA A 155 -1.20 -3.88 -26.20
C ALA A 155 -2.58 -3.18 -26.19
N ALA A 156 -3.10 -2.83 -25.01
CA ALA A 156 -4.35 -2.10 -24.87
C ALA A 156 -4.28 -0.68 -25.45
N GLN A 157 -3.19 0.06 -25.20
CA GLN A 157 -2.94 1.37 -25.83
C GLN A 157 -2.90 1.29 -27.37
N LYS A 158 -2.36 0.20 -27.92
CA LYS A 158 -2.30 -0.07 -29.37
C LYS A 158 -3.54 -0.79 -29.92
N LYS A 159 -4.50 -1.15 -29.08
CA LYS A 159 -5.68 -1.99 -29.40
C LYS A 159 -5.31 -3.29 -30.14
N ASN A 160 -4.20 -3.92 -29.75
CA ASN A 160 -3.74 -5.18 -30.33
C ASN A 160 -4.20 -6.36 -29.47
N GLU A 161 -5.20 -7.09 -29.96
CA GLU A 161 -5.88 -8.17 -29.24
C GLU A 161 -4.99 -9.42 -29.06
N GLU A 162 -4.24 -9.81 -30.09
CA GLU A 162 -3.33 -10.96 -30.04
C GLU A 162 -2.23 -10.75 -28.98
N SER A 163 -1.57 -9.58 -29.02
CA SER A 163 -0.53 -9.20 -28.07
C SER A 163 -1.07 -9.08 -26.64
N LEU A 164 -2.32 -8.63 -26.49
CA LEU A 164 -3.00 -8.59 -25.20
C LEU A 164 -3.24 -10.00 -24.65
N LYS A 165 -3.81 -10.91 -25.45
CA LYS A 165 -4.11 -12.28 -25.05
C LYS A 165 -2.85 -13.06 -24.70
N VAL A 166 -1.77 -12.91 -25.49
CA VAL A 166 -0.45 -13.46 -25.17
C VAL A 166 0.05 -12.90 -23.84
N ALA A 167 0.11 -11.58 -23.66
CA ALA A 167 0.62 -10.97 -22.43
C ALA A 167 -0.21 -11.34 -21.18
N PHE A 168 -1.54 -11.45 -21.31
CA PHE A 168 -2.41 -11.90 -20.23
C PHE A 168 -2.15 -13.36 -19.84
N ASN A 169 -2.06 -14.27 -20.82
CA ASN A 169 -1.77 -15.68 -20.56
C ASN A 169 -0.37 -15.86 -19.93
N THR A 170 0.65 -15.16 -20.44
CA THR A 170 1.99 -15.15 -19.83
C THR A 170 1.97 -14.59 -18.40
N CYS A 171 1.13 -13.60 -18.10
CA CYS A 171 0.97 -13.09 -16.73
C CYS A 171 0.40 -14.16 -15.78
N VAL A 172 -0.69 -14.82 -16.20
CA VAL A 172 -1.34 -15.90 -15.42
C VAL A 172 -0.41 -17.09 -15.23
N GLU A 173 0.31 -17.51 -16.27
CA GLU A 173 1.29 -18.60 -16.20
C GLU A 173 2.42 -18.30 -15.20
N ASN A 174 3.05 -17.12 -15.28
CA ASN A 174 4.10 -16.74 -14.34
C ASN A 174 3.57 -16.57 -12.89
N LEU A 175 2.33 -16.11 -12.71
CA LEU A 175 1.70 -16.07 -11.39
C LEU A 175 1.47 -17.48 -10.83
N ASN A 176 1.06 -18.44 -11.66
CA ASN A 176 0.89 -19.83 -11.25
C ASN A 176 2.23 -20.51 -10.93
N ILE A 177 3.30 -20.21 -11.67
CA ILE A 177 4.68 -20.64 -11.35
C ILE A 177 5.10 -20.06 -9.99
N TYR A 178 4.89 -18.76 -9.77
CA TYR A 178 5.19 -18.10 -8.49
C TYR A 178 4.43 -18.77 -7.33
N ILE A 179 3.12 -18.96 -7.47
CA ILE A 179 2.28 -19.61 -6.46
C ILE A 179 2.77 -21.05 -6.22
N GLY A 180 3.09 -21.82 -7.26
CA GLY A 180 3.59 -23.19 -7.16
C GLY A 180 4.92 -23.33 -6.42
N GLU A 181 5.88 -22.44 -6.66
CA GLU A 181 7.13 -22.36 -5.89
C GLU A 181 6.86 -21.98 -4.42
N VAL A 182 5.95 -21.02 -4.16
CA VAL A 182 5.53 -20.67 -2.80
C VAL A 182 4.88 -21.86 -2.09
N ARG A 183 3.99 -22.61 -2.77
CA ARG A 183 3.37 -23.85 -2.26
C ARG A 183 4.41 -24.91 -1.90
N SER A 184 5.45 -25.02 -2.73
CA SER A 184 6.53 -25.99 -2.56
C SER A 184 7.44 -25.68 -1.35
N THR A 185 7.39 -24.46 -0.82
CA THR A 185 8.06 -24.15 0.45
C THR A 185 7.32 -24.80 1.63
N LYS A 186 7.91 -25.87 2.18
CA LYS A 186 7.43 -26.61 3.38
C LYS A 186 7.28 -25.77 4.67
N ALA A 187 7.47 -24.44 4.60
CA ALA A 187 7.48 -23.53 5.73
C ALA A 187 6.11 -22.92 6.07
N LEU A 188 5.07 -23.18 5.28
CA LEU A 188 3.76 -22.48 5.36
C LEU A 188 2.59 -23.31 5.92
N GLY A 189 2.68 -24.65 5.92
CA GLY A 189 1.57 -25.51 6.38
C GLY A 189 0.26 -25.22 5.62
N ASN A 190 -0.86 -25.19 6.35
CA ASN A 190 -2.21 -25.04 5.78
C ASN A 190 -2.59 -23.57 5.43
N ASP A 191 -1.75 -22.56 5.69
CA ASP A 191 -2.06 -21.15 5.36
C ASP A 191 -2.02 -20.85 3.82
N LEU A 192 -2.01 -21.89 2.99
CA LEU A 192 -1.80 -21.87 1.53
C LEU A 192 -3.09 -22.01 0.69
N ASP A 193 -4.21 -22.34 1.35
CA ASP A 193 -5.53 -22.53 0.74
C ASP A 193 -6.05 -21.25 0.08
N LEU A 194 -5.60 -20.07 0.56
CA LEU A 194 -5.92 -18.76 -0.02
C LEU A 194 -5.49 -18.60 -1.49
N LEU A 195 -4.58 -19.44 -1.99
CA LEU A 195 -3.98 -19.33 -3.33
C LEU A 195 -4.57 -20.27 -4.39
N GLU A 196 -5.69 -20.96 -4.15
CA GLU A 196 -6.32 -21.84 -5.15
C GLU A 196 -6.90 -21.11 -6.37
N PHE A 197 -6.82 -21.74 -7.55
CA PHE A 197 -7.24 -21.15 -8.82
C PHE A 197 -8.58 -21.72 -9.28
#